data_AF-A0A7Y2ZE52-F1
#
_entry.id   AF-A0A7Y2ZE52-F1
#
_cell.length_a   1.000
_cell.length_b   1.000
_cell.length_c   1.000
_cell.angle_alpha   90.00
_cell.angle_beta   90.00
_cell.angle_gamma   90.00
#
_symmetry.space_group_name_H-M   'P 1'
#
loop_
_entity.id
_entity.type
_entity.pdbx_description
1 polymer ?
#
loop_
_entity_poly.entity_id
_entity_poly.type
_entity_poly.pdbx_seq_one_letter_code
_entity_poly.pdbx_strand_id
1 'polypeptide(L)'
;MFEPPTTPPPEDSAAATPSPDVLVGRRILLDMLPDSVPGAVGFDVAAGTMVGDAGPANTVWDAFPFGDGRTAFLVMEVKAPGHPRAHLLGMARAALRAAADGRGLADVLVRANGALAGVHTEGIDQFVDCAVVLPGDGTIEWSAAGKVPAGILGRDGTFHQLGSHGPPLGMLDGFRYGTEEATMGSGSSLLALAGGSMGLF
;
A
#
# COMPACT_ATOMS: atom_id res chain seq x y z
N MET A 1 -9.84 -54.09 26.61
CA MET A 1 -9.78 -52.70 27.11
C MET A 1 -8.85 -51.97 26.16
N PHE A 2 -9.39 -51.23 25.19
CA PHE A 2 -8.62 -50.51 24.18
C PHE A 2 -8.43 -49.08 24.71
N GLU A 3 -7.19 -48.68 24.94
CA GLU A 3 -6.86 -47.28 25.23
C GLU A 3 -6.83 -46.50 23.90
N PRO A 4 -7.50 -45.34 23.80
CA PRO A 4 -7.43 -44.53 22.59
C PRO A 4 -6.04 -43.89 22.48
N PRO A 5 -5.54 -43.63 21.26
CA PRO A 5 -4.28 -42.93 21.07
C PRO A 5 -4.39 -41.50 21.61
N THR A 6 -3.46 -41.13 22.48
CA THR A 6 -3.28 -39.76 22.94
C THR A 6 -2.73 -38.92 21.80
N THR A 7 -3.56 -38.03 21.25
CA THR A 7 -3.10 -36.99 20.35
C THR A 7 -2.09 -36.12 21.11
N PRO A 8 -0.85 -35.92 20.63
CA PRO A 8 0.06 -34.97 21.24
C PRO A 8 -0.58 -33.58 21.20
N PRO A 9 -0.34 -32.72 22.22
CA PRO A 9 -0.78 -31.33 22.14
C PRO A 9 -0.21 -30.68 20.87
N PRO A 10 -0.91 -29.69 20.27
CA PRO A 10 -0.39 -28.99 19.11
C PRO A 10 0.99 -28.46 19.49
N GLU A 11 2.00 -28.80 18.67
CA GLU A 11 3.31 -28.17 18.76
C GLU A 11 3.07 -26.67 18.64
N ASP A 12 3.25 -25.96 19.75
CA ASP A 12 3.35 -24.52 19.76
C ASP A 12 4.52 -24.20 18.84
N SER A 13 4.21 -23.79 17.61
CA SER A 13 5.18 -23.41 16.60
C SER A 13 5.92 -22.22 17.17
N ALA A 14 6.99 -22.49 17.92
CA ALA A 14 7.86 -21.49 18.49
C ALA A 14 8.33 -20.62 17.33
N ALA A 15 7.73 -19.44 17.19
CA ALA A 15 8.05 -18.52 16.12
C ALA A 15 9.57 -18.31 16.15
N ALA A 16 10.27 -18.76 15.11
CA ALA A 16 11.70 -18.65 15.02
C ALA A 16 12.10 -17.20 15.28
N THR A 17 13.08 -16.97 16.14
CA THR A 17 13.55 -15.61 16.44
C THR A 17 13.92 -14.90 15.13
N PRO A 18 13.31 -13.73 14.83
CA PRO A 18 13.58 -13.04 13.57
C PRO A 18 15.05 -12.63 13.47
N SER A 19 15.61 -12.73 12.26
CA SER A 19 17.00 -12.32 12.04
C SER A 19 17.20 -10.81 12.29
N PRO A 20 18.43 -10.37 12.62
CA PRO A 20 18.73 -8.95 12.79
C PRO A 20 18.31 -8.09 11.59
N ASP A 21 18.50 -8.57 10.36
CA ASP A 21 18.12 -7.85 9.13
C ASP A 21 16.60 -7.64 9.03
N VAL A 22 15.81 -8.63 9.45
CA VAL A 22 14.35 -8.52 9.50
C VAL A 22 13.93 -7.47 10.53
N LEU A 23 14.57 -7.44 11.70
CA LEU A 23 14.29 -6.46 12.74
C LEU A 23 14.67 -5.03 12.32
N VAL A 24 15.83 -4.85 11.70
CA VAL A 24 16.28 -3.55 11.16
C VAL A 24 15.33 -3.08 10.06
N GLY A 25 15.02 -3.96 9.09
CA GLY A 25 14.09 -3.63 8.02
C GLY A 25 12.69 -3.26 8.54
N ARG A 26 12.19 -4.00 9.54
CA ARG A 26 10.94 -3.67 10.23
C ARG A 26 11.01 -2.29 10.87
N ARG A 27 12.08 -1.98 11.60
CA ARG A 27 12.24 -0.68 12.26
C ARG A 27 12.23 0.46 11.25
N ILE A 28 12.97 0.32 10.15
CA ILE A 28 13.00 1.31 9.07
C ILE A 28 11.59 1.55 8.50
N LEU A 29 10.82 0.48 8.25
CA LEU A 29 9.46 0.62 7.70
C LEU A 29 8.49 1.26 8.67
N LEU A 30 8.57 0.92 9.96
CA LEU A 30 7.74 1.56 10.99
C LEU A 30 8.11 3.03 11.18
N ASP A 31 9.40 3.38 11.08
CA ASP A 31 9.88 4.76 11.17
C ASP A 31 9.53 5.60 9.91
N MET A 32 9.08 4.97 8.81
CA MET A 32 8.57 5.69 7.62
C MET A 32 7.12 6.17 7.79
N LEU A 33 6.38 5.62 8.76
CA LEU A 33 4.98 5.95 8.95
C LEU A 33 4.84 7.38 9.49
N PRO A 34 3.84 8.15 9.03
CA PRO A 34 3.56 9.45 9.60
C PRO A 34 3.19 9.36 11.09
N ASP A 35 3.70 10.30 11.90
CA ASP A 35 3.39 10.40 13.34
C ASP A 35 1.92 10.74 13.61
N SER A 36 1.27 11.38 12.63
CA SER A 36 -0.15 11.75 12.66
C SER A 36 -0.73 11.64 11.27
N VAL A 37 -2.03 11.33 11.19
CA VAL A 37 -2.76 11.32 9.92
C VAL A 37 -3.12 12.77 9.55
N PRO A 38 -2.61 13.33 8.43
CA PRO A 38 -3.00 14.67 8.02
C PRO A 38 -4.48 14.72 7.64
N GLY A 39 -5.13 15.86 7.91
CA GLY A 39 -6.49 16.09 7.47
C GLY A 39 -6.59 16.28 5.95
N ALA A 40 -7.78 16.02 5.41
CA ALA A 40 -8.16 16.36 4.05
C ALA A 40 -9.48 17.14 4.09
N VAL A 41 -9.56 18.24 3.33
CA VAL A 41 -10.75 19.10 3.34
C VAL A 41 -11.96 18.29 2.89
N GLY A 42 -13.03 18.28 3.70
CA GLY A 42 -14.25 17.53 3.41
C GLY A 42 -14.22 16.04 3.81
N PHE A 43 -13.12 15.55 4.40
CA PHE A 43 -12.96 14.16 4.79
C PHE A 43 -12.42 13.98 6.21
N ASP A 44 -13.00 13.02 6.93
CA ASP A 44 -12.37 12.44 8.12
C ASP A 44 -11.42 11.32 7.67
N VAL A 45 -10.14 11.43 8.01
CA VAL A 45 -9.12 10.48 7.57
C VAL A 45 -8.56 9.71 8.76
N ALA A 46 -8.53 8.39 8.62
CA ALA A 46 -7.87 7.49 9.55
C ALA A 46 -6.94 6.55 8.77
N ALA A 47 -5.77 6.28 9.32
CA ALA A 47 -4.81 5.35 8.76
C ALA A 47 -4.07 4.65 9.89
N GLY A 48 -3.60 3.43 9.61
CA GLY A 48 -2.88 2.62 10.58
C GLY A 48 -2.19 1.45 9.89
N THR A 49 -1.24 0.85 10.61
CA THR A 49 -0.65 -0.42 10.20
C THR A 49 -0.81 -1.43 11.34
N MET A 50 -1.08 -2.67 10.98
CA MET A 50 -1.07 -3.79 11.91
C MET A 50 0.09 -4.70 11.51
N VAL A 51 1.10 -4.78 12.38
CA VAL A 51 2.27 -5.64 12.14
C VAL A 51 2.31 -6.70 13.22
N GLY A 52 2.31 -7.99 12.84
CA GLY A 52 2.41 -9.10 13.79
C GLY A 52 3.71 -9.07 14.61
N ASP A 53 3.77 -9.83 15.71
CA ASP A 53 4.74 -9.61 16.79
C ASP A 53 6.23 -9.83 16.43
N ALA A 54 6.54 -10.63 15.40
CA ALA A 54 7.93 -10.99 15.06
C ALA A 54 8.23 -11.11 13.55
N GLY A 55 7.27 -10.79 12.68
CA GLY A 55 7.42 -10.93 11.23
C GLY A 55 8.04 -9.70 10.53
N PRO A 56 8.51 -9.85 9.28
CA PRO A 56 8.90 -8.71 8.47
C PRO A 56 7.69 -7.81 8.19
N ALA A 57 7.84 -6.51 8.42
CA ALA A 57 6.91 -5.54 7.84
C ALA A 57 7.07 -5.55 6.31
N ASN A 58 5.95 -5.49 5.61
CA ASN A 58 5.91 -5.50 4.15
C ASN A 58 4.94 -4.45 3.58
N THR A 59 4.30 -3.68 4.44
CA THR A 59 3.35 -2.64 4.10
C THR A 59 3.73 -1.32 4.74
N VAL A 60 3.44 -0.22 4.05
CA VAL A 60 3.57 1.16 4.54
C VAL A 60 2.33 1.93 4.07
N TRP A 61 1.87 2.86 4.91
CA TRP A 61 1.01 3.94 4.47
C TRP A 61 1.75 5.27 4.65
N ASP A 62 1.39 6.25 3.83
CA ASP A 62 2.02 7.57 3.86
C ASP A 62 1.02 8.66 3.46
N ALA A 63 1.36 9.90 3.78
CA ALA A 63 0.64 11.08 3.31
C ALA A 63 1.64 12.18 2.93
N PHE A 64 1.41 12.83 1.79
CA PHE A 64 2.33 13.86 1.29
C PHE A 64 1.59 15.00 0.56
N PRO A 65 2.16 16.23 0.58
CA PRO A 65 1.60 17.34 -0.18
C PRO A 65 1.60 17.05 -1.68
N PHE A 66 0.53 17.47 -2.34
CA PHE A 66 0.40 17.47 -3.79
C PHE A 66 0.61 18.89 -4.33
N GLY A 67 1.08 19.01 -5.57
CA GLY A 67 1.47 20.31 -6.16
C GLY A 67 0.35 21.36 -6.25
N ASP A 68 -0.92 20.96 -6.12
CA ASP A 68 -2.08 21.85 -6.10
C ASP A 68 -2.53 22.26 -4.67
N GLY A 69 -1.78 21.86 -3.64
CA GLY A 69 -2.06 22.17 -2.24
C GLY A 69 -2.92 21.13 -1.51
N ARG A 70 -3.41 20.10 -2.20
CA ARG A 70 -4.09 18.95 -1.56
C ARG A 70 -3.09 18.02 -0.90
N THR A 71 -3.59 17.07 -0.11
CA THR A 71 -2.79 15.98 0.47
C THR A 71 -3.13 14.68 -0.23
N ALA A 72 -2.13 13.99 -0.78
CA ALA A 72 -2.27 12.64 -1.29
C ALA A 72 -2.02 11.63 -0.16
N PHE A 73 -2.77 10.53 -0.17
CA PHE A 73 -2.57 9.40 0.74
C PHE A 73 -2.14 8.18 -0.07
N LEU A 74 -1.24 7.40 0.49
CA LEU A 74 -0.59 6.28 -0.17
C LEU A 74 -0.69 5.04 0.72
N VAL A 75 -1.01 3.91 0.12
CA VAL A 75 -0.80 2.57 0.69
C VAL A 75 0.05 1.75 -0.26
N MET A 76 0.97 0.96 0.27
CA MET A 76 1.94 0.22 -0.54
C MET A 76 2.38 -1.07 0.15
N GLU A 77 2.65 -2.09 -0.66
CA GLU A 77 3.03 -3.42 -0.24
C GLU A 77 4.11 -4.03 -1.15
N VAL A 78 5.03 -4.79 -0.56
CA VAL A 78 5.91 -5.72 -1.29
C VAL A 78 5.55 -7.16 -0.94
N LYS A 79 5.10 -7.91 -1.94
CA LYS A 79 4.73 -9.33 -1.79
C LYS A 79 5.90 -10.29 -1.97
N ALA A 80 6.84 -9.96 -2.86
CA ALA A 80 7.95 -10.85 -3.19
C ALA A 80 8.94 -10.97 -2.00
N PRO A 81 9.32 -12.20 -1.61
CA PRO A 81 10.45 -12.41 -0.70
C PRO A 81 11.78 -12.16 -1.44
N GLY A 82 12.90 -12.09 -0.70
CA GLY A 82 14.24 -12.13 -1.30
C GLY A 82 14.92 -10.78 -1.53
N HIS A 83 14.25 -9.66 -1.24
CA HIS A 83 14.84 -8.32 -1.30
C HIS A 83 14.61 -7.54 0.02
N PRO A 84 15.51 -6.63 0.44
CA PRO A 84 15.25 -5.72 1.56
C PRO A 84 13.99 -4.87 1.33
N ARG A 85 12.86 -5.28 1.91
CA ARG A 85 11.54 -4.62 1.73
C ARG A 85 11.59 -3.13 2.08
N ALA A 86 12.32 -2.78 3.13
CA ALA A 86 12.57 -1.40 3.56
C ALA A 86 13.21 -0.55 2.46
N HIS A 87 14.16 -1.11 1.70
CA HIS A 87 14.81 -0.40 0.60
C HIS A 87 13.81 -0.12 -0.52
N LEU A 88 13.11 -1.14 -1.00
CA LEU A 88 12.19 -1.02 -2.13
C LEU A 88 10.99 -0.11 -1.82
N LEU A 89 10.37 -0.27 -0.64
CA LEU A 89 9.28 0.59 -0.20
C LEU A 89 9.78 2.04 0.04
N GLY A 90 10.98 2.21 0.59
CA GLY A 90 11.56 3.55 0.76
C GLY A 90 11.79 4.28 -0.57
N MET A 91 12.29 3.57 -1.58
CA MET A 91 12.49 4.12 -2.92
C MET A 91 11.18 4.48 -3.60
N ALA A 92 10.19 3.58 -3.58
CA ALA A 92 8.89 3.84 -4.20
C ALA A 92 8.20 5.04 -3.55
N ARG A 93 8.21 5.11 -2.21
CA ARG A 93 7.70 6.25 -1.44
C ARG A 93 8.38 7.56 -1.84
N ALA A 94 9.71 7.57 -1.94
CA ALA A 94 10.45 8.77 -2.33
C ALA A 94 10.14 9.20 -3.77
N ALA A 95 10.05 8.25 -4.71
CA ALA A 95 9.75 8.53 -6.10
C ALA A 95 8.32 9.08 -6.29
N LEU A 96 7.34 8.51 -5.59
CA LEU A 96 5.95 8.99 -5.58
C LEU A 96 5.86 10.42 -5.03
N ARG A 97 6.49 10.70 -3.87
CA ARG A 97 6.56 12.05 -3.29
C ARG A 97 7.21 13.06 -4.24
N ALA A 98 8.30 12.69 -4.89
CA ALA A 98 9.01 13.58 -5.82
C ALA A 98 8.23 13.85 -7.12
N ALA A 99 7.37 12.91 -7.53
CA ALA A 99 6.56 13.03 -8.73
C ALA A 99 5.23 13.79 -8.51
N ALA A 100 4.82 14.01 -7.25
CA ALA A 100 3.57 14.65 -6.85
C ALA A 100 3.51 16.17 -7.06
N ASP A 101 3.96 16.64 -8.23
CA ASP A 101 4.12 18.06 -8.57
C ASP A 101 2.87 18.72 -9.18
N GLY A 102 1.71 18.08 -9.09
CA GLY A 102 0.42 18.65 -9.51
C GLY A 102 -0.09 18.22 -10.89
N ARG A 103 0.58 17.29 -11.58
CA ARG A 103 0.18 16.82 -12.93
C ARG A 103 -0.88 15.70 -12.96
N GLY A 104 -1.45 15.34 -11.82
CA GLY A 104 -2.43 14.25 -11.68
C GLY A 104 -1.81 12.89 -11.34
N LEU A 105 -2.62 11.96 -10.81
CA LEU A 105 -2.09 10.72 -10.23
C LEU A 105 -1.50 9.74 -11.26
N ALA A 106 -2.03 9.69 -12.48
CA ALA A 106 -1.45 8.89 -13.56
C ALA A 106 0.03 9.25 -13.79
N ASP A 107 0.31 10.55 -13.91
CA ASP A 107 1.68 11.04 -14.14
C ASP A 107 2.60 10.76 -12.95
N VAL A 108 2.07 10.83 -11.72
CA VAL A 108 2.82 10.45 -10.51
C VAL A 108 3.27 8.99 -10.60
N LEU A 109 2.35 8.07 -10.90
CA LEU A 109 2.68 6.65 -10.98
C LEU A 109 3.61 6.34 -12.17
N VAL A 110 3.41 6.97 -13.33
CA VAL A 110 4.30 6.79 -14.49
C VAL A 110 5.74 7.18 -14.16
N ARG A 111 5.93 8.34 -13.52
CA ARG A 111 7.27 8.83 -13.14
C ARG A 111 7.90 7.98 -12.05
N ALA A 112 7.12 7.59 -11.05
CA ALA A 112 7.58 6.70 -9.99
C ALA A 112 7.97 5.32 -10.54
N ASN A 113 7.21 4.79 -11.49
CA ASN A 113 7.49 3.52 -12.16
C ASN A 113 8.80 3.57 -12.94
N GLY A 114 9.03 4.60 -13.75
CA GLY A 114 10.29 4.74 -14.49
C GLY A 114 11.50 4.90 -13.56
N ALA A 115 11.35 5.64 -12.46
CA ALA A 115 12.39 5.78 -11.46
C ALA A 115 12.74 4.45 -10.77
N LEU A 116 11.73 3.61 -10.48
CA LEU A 116 11.92 2.28 -9.91
C LEU A 116 12.54 1.32 -10.93
N ALA A 117 11.92 1.17 -12.10
CA ALA A 117 12.36 0.24 -13.14
C ALA A 117 13.82 0.48 -13.55
N GLY A 118 14.27 1.75 -13.55
CA GLY A 118 15.63 2.14 -13.94
C GLY A 118 16.74 1.73 -12.95
N VAL A 119 16.41 1.24 -11.76
CA VAL A 119 17.38 0.85 -10.72
C VAL A 119 17.23 -0.62 -10.29
N HIS A 120 16.53 -1.41 -11.09
CA HIS A 120 16.36 -2.84 -10.85
C HIS A 120 17.67 -3.61 -11.01
N THR A 121 17.81 -4.66 -10.21
CA THR A 121 18.86 -5.66 -10.29
C THR A 121 18.32 -6.86 -11.06
N GLU A 122 19.04 -7.26 -12.10
CA GLU A 122 18.65 -8.38 -12.95
C GLU A 122 18.48 -9.68 -12.12
N GLY A 123 17.36 -10.38 -12.35
CA GLY A 123 17.03 -11.63 -11.66
C GLY A 123 16.42 -11.47 -10.26
N ILE A 124 16.10 -10.24 -9.82
CA ILE A 124 15.42 -9.99 -8.54
C ILE A 124 14.06 -9.32 -8.80
N ASP A 125 13.00 -9.89 -8.24
CA ASP A 125 11.66 -9.30 -8.27
C ASP A 125 11.58 -8.07 -7.35
N GLN A 126 11.69 -6.88 -7.94
CA GLN A 126 11.71 -5.60 -7.22
C GLN A 126 10.53 -4.72 -7.61
N PHE A 127 9.31 -5.17 -7.35
CA PHE A 127 8.11 -4.40 -7.66
C PHE A 127 7.19 -4.19 -6.46
N VAL A 128 6.41 -3.12 -6.51
CA VAL A 128 5.58 -2.64 -5.40
C VAL A 128 4.12 -2.54 -5.84
N ASP A 129 3.22 -3.19 -5.11
CA ASP A 129 1.80 -2.89 -5.21
C ASP A 129 1.54 -1.59 -4.45
N CYS A 130 0.90 -0.59 -5.06
CA CYS A 130 0.55 0.63 -4.35
C CYS A 130 -0.71 1.29 -4.89
N ALA A 131 -1.32 2.13 -4.08
CA ALA A 131 -2.38 3.03 -4.51
C ALA A 131 -2.22 4.40 -3.89
N VAL A 132 -2.57 5.42 -4.68
CA VAL A 132 -2.61 6.80 -4.26
C VAL A 132 -4.06 7.28 -4.37
N VAL A 133 -4.54 7.95 -3.32
CA VAL A 133 -5.82 8.65 -3.30
C VAL A 133 -5.57 10.14 -3.08
N LEU A 134 -6.25 10.96 -3.87
CA LEU A 134 -6.17 12.41 -3.79
C LEU A 134 -7.60 12.97 -3.58
N PRO A 135 -7.97 13.27 -2.32
CA PRO A 135 -9.30 13.80 -2.01
C PRO A 135 -9.49 15.22 -2.54
N GLY A 136 -10.62 15.49 -3.17
CA GLY A 136 -11.06 16.80 -3.66
C GLY A 136 -12.29 17.31 -2.91
N ASP A 137 -13.04 18.25 -3.48
CA ASP A 137 -14.32 18.68 -2.89
C ASP A 137 -15.45 17.72 -3.32
N GLY A 138 -15.83 16.80 -2.44
CA GLY A 138 -16.88 15.81 -2.71
C GLY A 138 -16.49 14.72 -3.72
N THR A 139 -15.23 14.65 -4.14
CA THR A 139 -14.68 13.63 -5.04
C THR A 139 -13.37 13.07 -4.52
N ILE A 140 -12.97 11.92 -5.04
CA ILE A 140 -11.63 11.36 -4.88
C ILE A 140 -11.08 11.00 -6.26
N GLU A 141 -9.81 11.31 -6.49
CA GLU A 141 -9.04 10.73 -7.58
C GLU A 141 -8.27 9.53 -7.03
N TRP A 142 -8.36 8.40 -7.72
CA TRP A 142 -7.76 7.13 -7.34
C TRP A 142 -6.85 6.62 -8.46
N SER A 143 -5.68 6.11 -8.08
CA SER A 143 -4.81 5.40 -9.01
C SER A 143 -4.06 4.31 -8.27
N ALA A 144 -3.92 3.15 -8.90
CA ALA A 144 -3.30 1.99 -8.29
C ALA A 144 -2.41 1.25 -9.29
N ALA A 145 -1.21 0.88 -8.83
CA ALA A 145 -0.28 0.01 -9.51
C ALA A 145 -0.32 -1.36 -8.82
N GLY A 146 -0.73 -2.39 -9.57
CA GLY A 146 -0.88 -3.72 -9.02
C GLY A 146 -2.08 -3.87 -8.09
N LYS A 147 -2.10 -4.92 -7.26
CA LYS A 147 -3.31 -5.35 -6.55
C LYS A 147 -3.41 -4.74 -5.16
N VAL A 148 -4.27 -3.74 -5.02
CA VAL A 148 -4.63 -3.10 -3.74
C VAL A 148 -6.14 -3.24 -3.54
N PRO A 149 -6.63 -4.04 -2.57
CA PRO A 149 -8.04 -4.09 -2.21
C PRO A 149 -8.53 -2.72 -1.75
N ALA A 150 -9.49 -2.15 -2.50
CA ALA A 150 -10.06 -0.86 -2.17
C ALA A 150 -11.50 -0.74 -2.67
N GLY A 151 -12.27 0.16 -2.05
CA GLY A 151 -13.62 0.48 -2.48
C GLY A 151 -14.27 1.59 -1.68
N ILE A 152 -15.38 2.06 -2.20
CA ILE A 152 -16.24 3.08 -1.58
C ILE A 152 -17.52 2.39 -1.10
N LEU A 153 -17.79 2.52 0.20
CA LEU A 153 -19.03 2.11 0.83
C LEU A 153 -19.95 3.32 0.95
N GLY A 154 -21.05 3.31 0.21
CA GLY A 154 -22.12 4.28 0.31
C GLY A 154 -22.93 4.12 1.60
N ARG A 155 -23.52 5.21 2.07
CA ARG A 155 -24.41 5.21 3.24
C ARG A 155 -25.64 4.30 3.06
N ASP A 156 -26.07 4.10 1.83
CA ASP A 156 -27.15 3.20 1.44
C ASP A 156 -26.73 1.71 1.41
N GLY A 157 -25.47 1.41 1.73
CA GLY A 157 -24.90 0.08 1.71
C GLY A 157 -24.38 -0.36 0.34
N THR A 158 -24.42 0.51 -0.68
CA THR A 158 -23.80 0.21 -1.96
C THR A 158 -22.29 0.15 -1.83
N PHE A 159 -21.66 -0.83 -2.50
CA PHE A 159 -20.21 -0.96 -2.52
C PHE A 159 -19.71 -0.82 -3.95
N HIS A 160 -18.84 0.17 -4.16
CA HIS A 160 -18.16 0.41 -5.43
C HIS A 160 -16.71 0.02 -5.29
N GLN A 161 -16.30 -1.05 -5.98
CA GLN A 161 -14.92 -1.54 -5.93
C GLN A 161 -14.00 -0.65 -6.77
N LEU A 162 -12.88 -0.24 -6.17
CA LEU A 162 -11.86 0.54 -6.86
C LEU A 162 -10.80 -0.38 -7.46
N GLY A 163 -10.52 -0.18 -8.75
CA GLY A 163 -9.68 -1.06 -9.54
C GLY A 163 -8.19 -0.73 -9.51
N SER A 164 -7.39 -1.68 -9.98
CA SER A 164 -6.00 -1.43 -10.38
C SER A 164 -5.95 -0.79 -11.76
N HIS A 165 -4.95 0.06 -11.99
CA HIS A 165 -4.73 0.80 -13.23
C HIS A 165 -3.46 0.35 -13.97
N GLY A 166 -2.84 -0.75 -13.54
CA GLY A 166 -1.62 -1.26 -14.17
C GLY A 166 -0.91 -2.35 -13.37
N PRO A 167 0.26 -2.82 -13.85
CA PRO A 167 1.10 -3.74 -13.10
C PRO A 167 1.69 -3.04 -11.87
N PRO A 168 2.21 -3.82 -10.89
CA PRO A 168 2.97 -3.27 -9.78
C PRO A 168 4.07 -2.30 -10.24
N LEU A 169 4.33 -1.24 -9.48
CA LEU A 169 5.38 -0.26 -9.80
C LEU A 169 6.74 -0.95 -9.93
N GLY A 170 7.50 -0.54 -10.94
CA GLY A 170 8.81 -1.09 -11.30
C GLY A 170 8.73 -2.31 -12.22
N MET A 171 7.57 -2.98 -12.34
CA MET A 171 7.50 -4.24 -13.07
C MET A 171 7.69 -4.08 -14.58
N LEU A 172 7.05 -3.09 -15.19
CA LEU A 172 7.11 -2.83 -16.63
C LEU A 172 7.54 -1.39 -16.88
N ASP A 173 8.77 -1.19 -17.37
CA ASP A 173 9.26 0.12 -17.75
C ASP A 173 8.38 0.76 -18.85
N GLY A 174 8.20 2.07 -18.78
CA GLY A 174 7.38 2.84 -19.73
C GLY A 174 5.86 2.58 -19.65
N PHE A 175 5.37 1.81 -18.68
CA PHE A 175 3.93 1.58 -18.51
C PHE A 175 3.18 2.88 -18.21
N ARG A 176 2.01 3.06 -18.84
CA ARG A 176 1.13 4.21 -18.64
C ARG A 176 -0.02 3.85 -17.71
N TYR A 177 0.00 4.41 -16.51
CA TYR A 177 -1.06 4.21 -15.52
C TYR A 177 -2.27 5.09 -15.83
N GLY A 178 -3.46 4.61 -15.49
CA GLY A 178 -4.71 5.37 -15.52
C GLY A 178 -5.11 5.90 -14.14
N THR A 179 -6.21 6.62 -14.11
CA THR A 179 -6.88 7.09 -12.89
C THR A 179 -8.37 6.84 -12.98
N GLU A 180 -9.02 6.78 -11.84
CA GLU A 180 -10.46 6.77 -11.67
C GLU A 180 -10.85 7.94 -10.79
N GLU A 181 -11.84 8.72 -11.22
CA GLU A 181 -12.48 9.72 -10.36
C GLU A 181 -13.80 9.14 -9.85
N ALA A 182 -14.03 9.27 -8.54
CA ALA A 182 -15.27 8.81 -7.92
C ALA A 182 -15.87 9.89 -7.03
N THR A 183 -17.19 10.04 -7.12
CA THR A 183 -17.95 10.94 -6.25
C THR A 183 -18.10 10.34 -4.86
N MET A 184 -17.84 11.15 -3.83
CA MET A 184 -18.02 10.80 -2.44
C MET A 184 -19.28 11.47 -1.90
N GLY A 185 -20.36 10.70 -1.82
CA GLY A 185 -21.58 11.14 -1.15
C GLY A 185 -21.35 11.44 0.33
N SER A 186 -22.17 12.33 0.91
CA SER A 186 -22.09 12.61 2.35
C SER A 186 -22.30 11.34 3.18
N GLY A 187 -21.33 11.02 4.03
CA GLY A 187 -21.34 9.83 4.87
C GLY A 187 -20.85 8.54 4.17
N SER A 188 -20.40 8.61 2.92
CA SER A 188 -19.69 7.50 2.26
C SER A 188 -18.28 7.35 2.84
N SER A 189 -17.74 6.12 2.80
CA SER A 189 -16.40 5.81 3.29
C SER A 189 -15.57 5.13 2.21
N LEU A 190 -14.35 5.59 1.98
CA LEU A 190 -13.36 4.89 1.16
C LEU A 190 -12.47 4.05 2.08
N LEU A 191 -12.22 2.81 1.69
CA LEU A 191 -11.26 1.93 2.34
C LEU A 191 -10.23 1.45 1.32
N ALA A 192 -8.95 1.48 1.69
CA ALA A 192 -7.85 0.90 0.90
C ALA A 192 -6.93 0.11 1.84
N LEU A 193 -6.54 -1.09 1.43
CA LEU A 193 -5.78 -2.02 2.27
C LEU A 193 -4.51 -2.49 1.55
N ALA A 194 -3.38 -2.43 2.25
CA ALA A 194 -2.16 -3.14 1.86
C ALA A 194 -2.09 -4.46 2.64
N GLY A 195 -1.76 -5.59 1.99
CA GLY A 195 -1.68 -6.89 2.65
C GLY A 195 -3.01 -7.59 2.95
N GLY A 196 -4.12 -7.11 2.39
CA GLY A 196 -5.42 -7.80 2.49
C GLY A 196 -5.43 -9.14 1.75
N SER A 197 -6.18 -10.14 2.24
CA SER A 197 -6.27 -11.44 1.56
C SER A 197 -6.95 -11.31 0.19
N MET A 198 -6.55 -12.14 -0.77
CA MET A 198 -7.23 -12.27 -2.05
C MET A 198 -8.71 -12.64 -1.81
N GLY A 199 -9.65 -11.85 -2.32
CA GLY A 199 -11.10 -12.02 -2.10
C GLY A 199 -11.70 -11.12 -1.02
N LEU A 200 -10.92 -10.23 -0.40
CA LEU A 200 -11.50 -9.02 0.18
C LEU A 200 -12.03 -8.16 -0.97
N PHE A 201 -13.37 -8.11 -1.05
CA PHE A 201 -14.23 -7.54 -2.09
C PHE A 201 -14.34 -8.38 -3.36
#